data_AF-A0A968PBG4-F1
#
_entry.id   AF-A0A968PBG4-F1
#
_cell.length_a   1.000
_cell.length_b   1.000
_cell.length_c   1.000
_cell.angle_alpha   90.00
_cell.angle_beta   90.00
_cell.angle_gamma   90.00
#
_symmetry.space_group_name_H-M   'P 1'
#
loop_
_entity.id
_entity.type
_entity.pdbx_description
1 polymer ?
#
loop_
_entity_poly.entity_id
_entity_poly.type
_entity_poly.pdbx_seq_one_letter_code
_entity_poly.pdbx_strand_id
1 'polypeptide(L)'
;MTLDLGHMLAVDGPIARRLGSAYEPRPQQWDMIQAVDNTLSRGGKLIVEAGTGVGKSFAYLLPAIKHALETKADGRADRKIIISTHTIALQEQLIRKDIPLLQAVIPDEFTVVLMKGRDNYLSRRRLQRAWDRKALLFADGPSLQSLEILDDWVKQTDDGSRATRPALPQPMVWHDVASDREDCLGRSCPLNKDCFYYQARRRMENADLIVVNHSLFFADLAIRAEGGGGMLPPYDTVILDEAHTLEDVAGDHFGISLSRGGVLQTLGRIHNPRRRHGLLAGLYRKVPEERLTPIANLVMDAYDAAGIFFDDLLHWLDQHPQGTGRIREPDIIGNPLSAPLRDLVVMLKALAADLKTPDDKIEISGFANRVQAMASTAEALVKQKLPDSVYWLEASVSQGKHRRGASAMCTDRCWATAQKSAVSGNQTHTIVR
;
A
#
# COMPACT_ATOMS: atom_id res chain seq x y z
N MET A 1 -1.64 27.86 -27.18
CA MET A 1 -1.11 29.05 -26.47
C MET A 1 -0.52 28.54 -25.16
N THR A 2 0.60 29.09 -24.69
CA THR A 2 1.12 28.75 -23.37
C THR A 2 0.18 29.29 -22.29
N LEU A 3 -0.12 28.47 -21.28
CA LEU A 3 -1.04 28.82 -20.19
C LEU A 3 -0.47 30.01 -19.39
N ASP A 4 -1.17 31.15 -19.38
CA ASP A 4 -0.77 32.33 -18.60
C ASP A 4 -1.17 32.17 -17.13
N LEU A 5 -0.19 31.77 -16.30
CA LEU A 5 -0.38 31.54 -14.88
C LEU A 5 -0.85 32.79 -14.11
N GLY A 6 -0.41 33.98 -14.53
CA GLY A 6 -0.79 35.25 -13.89
C GLY A 6 -2.24 35.58 -14.15
N HIS A 7 -2.70 35.40 -15.39
CA HIS A 7 -4.11 35.55 -15.74
C HIS A 7 -5.01 34.55 -14.99
N MET A 8 -4.56 33.30 -14.82
CA MET A 8 -5.33 32.26 -14.11
C MET A 8 -5.70 32.67 -12.68
N LEU A 9 -4.80 33.37 -11.98
CA LEU A 9 -4.97 33.84 -10.59
C LEU A 9 -5.31 35.32 -10.44
N ALA A 10 -5.57 36.05 -11.52
CA ALA A 10 -6.03 37.43 -11.40
C ALA A 10 -7.34 37.48 -10.60
N VAL A 11 -7.61 38.60 -9.93
CA VAL A 11 -8.84 38.81 -9.12
C VAL A 11 -10.11 38.66 -9.97
N ASP A 12 -10.01 38.95 -11.26
CA ASP A 12 -11.05 38.76 -12.27
C ASP A 12 -10.74 37.59 -13.23
N GLY A 13 -9.76 36.75 -12.90
CA GLY A 13 -9.28 35.63 -13.69
C GLY A 13 -10.21 34.41 -13.66
N PRO A 14 -9.95 33.39 -14.51
CA PRO A 14 -10.80 32.20 -14.62
C PRO A 14 -11.06 31.47 -13.30
N ILE A 15 -10.03 31.31 -12.44
CA ILE A 15 -10.18 30.66 -11.14
C ILE A 15 -11.06 31.50 -10.20
N ALA A 16 -10.80 32.81 -10.13
CA ALA A 16 -11.56 33.72 -9.29
C ALA A 16 -13.04 33.75 -9.68
N ARG A 17 -13.34 33.81 -10.99
CA ARG A 17 -14.72 33.73 -11.50
C ARG A 17 -15.42 32.43 -11.12
N ARG A 18 -14.69 31.31 -11.13
CA ARG A 18 -15.25 29.98 -10.81
C ARG A 18 -15.52 29.81 -9.31
N LEU A 19 -14.65 30.35 -8.46
CA LEU A 19 -14.76 30.27 -7.00
C LEU A 19 -15.66 31.37 -6.40
N GLY A 20 -15.87 32.47 -7.11
CA GLY A 20 -16.69 33.59 -6.64
C GLY A 20 -16.16 34.17 -5.33
N SER A 21 -17.06 34.34 -4.34
CA SER A 21 -16.71 34.90 -3.03
C SER A 21 -15.77 34.04 -2.19
N ALA A 22 -15.51 32.78 -2.59
CA ALA A 22 -14.55 31.91 -1.93
C ALA A 22 -13.11 32.13 -2.40
N TYR A 23 -12.88 32.95 -3.43
CA TYR A 23 -11.54 33.28 -3.90
C TYR A 23 -10.93 34.42 -3.09
N GLU A 24 -9.67 34.23 -2.70
CA GLU A 24 -8.86 35.24 -2.03
C GLU A 24 -7.46 35.23 -2.66
N PRO A 25 -6.99 36.36 -3.21
CA PRO A 25 -5.64 36.44 -3.76
C PRO A 25 -4.61 36.37 -2.63
N ARG A 26 -3.61 35.50 -2.80
CA ARG A 26 -2.55 35.29 -1.79
C ARG A 26 -1.18 35.48 -2.45
N PRO A 27 -0.42 36.54 -2.11
CA PRO A 27 0.90 36.78 -2.71
C PRO A 27 1.85 35.58 -2.57
N GLN A 28 1.82 34.88 -1.43
CA GLN A 28 2.65 33.70 -1.18
C GLN A 28 2.31 32.53 -2.12
N GLN A 29 1.04 32.44 -2.57
CA GLN A 29 0.65 31.45 -3.57
C GLN A 29 1.31 31.75 -4.92
N TRP A 30 1.35 33.03 -5.30
CA TRP A 30 1.99 33.48 -6.53
C TRP A 30 3.51 33.27 -6.49
N ASP A 31 4.16 33.61 -5.37
CA ASP A 31 5.59 33.37 -5.17
C ASP A 31 5.95 31.88 -5.35
N MET A 32 5.14 30.99 -4.76
CA MET A 32 5.31 29.55 -4.92
C MET A 32 5.11 29.11 -6.38
N ILE A 33 4.11 29.63 -7.08
CA ILE A 33 3.87 29.31 -8.50
C ILE A 33 5.06 29.71 -9.36
N GLN A 34 5.59 30.91 -9.17
CA GLN A 34 6.75 31.37 -9.92
C GLN A 34 7.98 30.51 -9.63
N ALA A 35 8.20 30.12 -8.37
CA ALA A 35 9.30 29.24 -8.01
C ALA A 35 9.18 27.84 -8.65
N VAL A 36 7.97 27.26 -8.62
CA VAL A 36 7.70 25.95 -9.23
C VAL A 36 7.82 26.02 -10.75
N ASP A 37 7.19 27.00 -11.41
CA ASP A 37 7.26 27.19 -12.88
C ASP A 37 8.71 27.32 -13.36
N ASN A 38 9.50 28.18 -12.71
CA ASN A 38 10.92 28.35 -13.04
C ASN A 38 11.72 27.05 -12.87
N THR A 39 11.43 26.27 -11.83
CA THR A 39 12.13 25.00 -11.57
C THR A 39 11.75 23.94 -12.61
N LEU A 40 10.48 23.87 -13.00
CA LEU A 40 10.01 22.95 -14.04
C LEU A 40 10.62 23.29 -15.41
N SER A 41 10.66 24.58 -15.77
CA SER A 41 11.21 25.01 -17.07
C SER A 41 12.73 24.84 -17.17
N ARG A 42 13.47 25.08 -16.08
CA ARG A 42 14.96 25.03 -16.09
C ARG A 42 15.52 23.68 -15.67
N GLY A 43 14.71 22.84 -15.05
CA GLY A 43 15.16 21.69 -14.28
C GLY A 43 15.78 22.10 -12.94
N GLY A 44 15.84 21.15 -12.00
CA GLY A 44 16.45 21.37 -10.68
C GLY A 44 15.65 20.74 -9.54
N LYS A 45 15.96 21.16 -8.32
CA LYS A 45 15.27 20.75 -7.10
C LYS A 45 14.81 22.01 -6.37
N LEU A 46 13.57 21.99 -5.90
CA LEU A 46 12.97 23.07 -5.12
C LEU A 46 12.37 22.47 -3.85
N ILE A 47 12.66 23.11 -2.72
CA ILE A 47 12.01 22.83 -1.44
C ILE A 47 11.22 24.08 -1.07
N VAL A 48 9.92 23.93 -0.83
CA VAL A 48 9.04 25.01 -0.42
C VAL A 48 8.38 24.63 0.89
N GLU A 49 8.56 25.47 1.90
CA GLU A 49 7.72 25.45 3.09
C GLU A 49 6.58 26.44 2.88
N ALA A 50 5.35 25.93 2.85
CA ALA A 50 4.17 26.76 2.67
C ALA A 50 3.13 26.44 3.75
N GLY A 51 2.68 27.51 4.43
CA GLY A 51 1.67 27.43 5.49
C GLY A 51 0.36 26.76 5.03
N THR A 52 -0.44 26.31 5.98
CA THR A 52 -1.81 25.87 5.71
C THR A 52 -2.63 27.03 5.14
N GLY A 53 -3.49 26.74 4.16
CA GLY A 53 -4.35 27.77 3.56
C GLY A 53 -3.69 28.65 2.51
N VAL A 54 -2.38 28.54 2.25
CA VAL A 54 -1.70 29.30 1.17
C VAL A 54 -2.23 28.94 -0.23
N GLY A 55 -2.92 27.80 -0.38
CA GLY A 55 -3.39 27.31 -1.68
C GLY A 55 -2.32 26.48 -2.40
N LYS A 56 -1.54 25.70 -1.63
CA LYS A 56 -0.45 24.83 -2.09
C LYS A 56 -0.83 23.97 -3.30
N SER A 57 -2.00 23.34 -3.28
CA SER A 57 -2.48 22.48 -4.38
C SER A 57 -2.43 23.20 -5.72
N PHE A 58 -3.05 24.39 -5.82
CA PHE A 58 -3.05 25.16 -7.07
C PHE A 58 -1.65 25.67 -7.40
N ALA A 59 -0.86 25.97 -6.37
CA ALA A 59 0.46 26.52 -6.55
C ALA A 59 1.45 25.55 -7.22
N TYR A 60 1.29 24.24 -7.02
CA TYR A 60 2.05 23.25 -7.78
C TYR A 60 1.28 22.70 -9.00
N LEU A 61 -0.05 22.62 -8.96
CA LEU A 61 -0.85 22.05 -10.07
C LEU A 61 -0.82 22.93 -11.32
N LEU A 62 -0.98 24.25 -11.18
CA LEU A 62 -1.01 25.16 -12.32
C LEU A 62 0.28 25.13 -13.17
N PRO A 63 1.48 25.33 -12.58
CA PRO A 63 2.71 25.22 -13.34
C PRO A 63 2.98 23.78 -13.82
N ALA A 64 2.57 22.75 -13.08
CA ALA A 64 2.66 21.37 -13.56
C ALA A 64 1.79 21.11 -14.81
N ILE A 65 0.55 21.60 -14.83
CA ILE A 65 -0.34 21.46 -15.99
C ILE A 65 0.23 22.22 -17.19
N LYS A 66 0.68 23.46 -16.99
CA LYS A 66 1.38 24.23 -18.03
C LYS A 66 2.56 23.44 -18.60
N HIS A 67 3.44 22.93 -17.73
CA HIS A 67 4.61 22.16 -18.14
C HIS A 67 4.24 20.88 -18.90
N ALA A 68 3.19 20.18 -18.47
CA ALA A 68 2.71 18.98 -19.15
C ALA A 68 2.18 19.30 -20.55
N LEU A 69 1.42 20.39 -20.71
CA LEU A 69 0.90 20.84 -22.00
C LEU A 69 2.02 21.27 -22.95
N GLU A 70 3.02 21.99 -22.46
CA GLU A 70 4.21 22.39 -23.22
C GLU A 70 5.01 21.17 -23.68
N THR A 71 5.29 20.25 -22.75
CA THR A 71 6.04 19.02 -23.04
C THR A 71 5.32 18.13 -24.05
N LYS A 72 3.99 18.08 -23.98
CA LYS A 72 3.14 17.38 -24.96
C LYS A 72 3.20 18.04 -26.34
N ALA A 73 3.17 19.37 -26.40
CA ALA A 73 3.32 20.12 -27.65
C ALA A 73 4.71 19.91 -28.30
N ASP A 74 5.74 19.70 -27.49
CA ASP A 74 7.11 19.38 -27.93
C ASP A 74 7.31 17.92 -28.37
N GLY A 75 6.26 17.09 -28.37
CA GLY A 75 6.34 15.67 -28.75
C GLY A 75 6.89 14.74 -27.67
N ARG A 76 7.04 15.21 -26.43
CA ARG A 76 7.53 14.45 -25.26
C ARG A 76 6.39 13.93 -24.38
N ALA A 77 5.25 13.58 -24.98
CA ALA A 77 4.03 13.15 -24.27
C ALA A 77 4.18 11.82 -23.49
N ASP A 78 5.29 11.10 -23.69
CA ASP A 78 5.63 9.88 -22.96
C ASP A 78 6.10 10.17 -21.52
N ARG A 79 6.59 11.39 -21.25
CA ARG A 79 7.07 11.81 -19.93
C ARG A 79 5.94 12.35 -19.07
N LYS A 80 5.64 11.65 -17.99
CA LYS A 80 4.55 11.99 -17.08
C LYS A 80 5.04 12.86 -15.94
N ILE A 81 4.15 13.67 -15.37
CA ILE A 81 4.40 14.35 -14.11
C ILE A 81 3.80 13.53 -12.98
N ILE A 82 4.60 13.18 -11.98
CA ILE A 82 4.13 12.47 -10.79
C ILE A 82 3.84 13.45 -9.67
N ILE A 83 2.64 13.37 -9.09
CA ILE A 83 2.29 14.07 -7.85
C ILE A 83 2.13 13.01 -6.76
N SER A 84 3.08 12.97 -5.85
CA SER A 84 3.06 12.07 -4.70
C SER A 84 2.54 12.82 -3.48
N THR A 85 1.60 12.22 -2.77
CA THR A 85 1.01 12.80 -1.55
C THR A 85 0.99 11.77 -0.42
N HIS A 86 0.88 12.23 0.82
CA HIS A 86 0.92 11.32 1.96
C HIS A 86 -0.32 10.41 2.06
N THR A 87 -1.54 10.97 2.06
CA THR A 87 -2.76 10.19 2.36
C THR A 87 -3.71 10.06 1.18
N ILE A 88 -4.48 8.96 1.15
CA ILE A 88 -5.54 8.74 0.15
C ILE A 88 -6.59 9.86 0.20
N ALA A 89 -6.88 10.41 1.38
CA ALA A 89 -7.84 11.49 1.53
C ALA A 89 -7.39 12.77 0.81
N LEU A 90 -6.10 13.13 0.92
CA LEU A 90 -5.52 14.27 0.19
C LEU A 90 -5.57 14.04 -1.32
N GLN A 91 -5.30 12.82 -1.78
CA GLN A 91 -5.41 12.46 -3.20
C GLN A 91 -6.82 12.63 -3.73
N GLU A 92 -7.81 12.21 -2.95
CA GLU A 92 -9.21 12.34 -3.33
C GLU A 92 -9.67 13.79 -3.31
N GLN A 93 -9.14 14.62 -2.40
CA GLN A 93 -9.38 16.06 -2.45
C GLN A 93 -8.87 16.66 -3.78
N LEU A 94 -7.64 16.33 -4.18
CA LEU A 94 -7.09 16.78 -5.45
C LEU A 94 -7.99 16.36 -6.62
N ILE A 95 -8.36 15.08 -6.66
CA ILE A 95 -9.06 14.48 -7.80
C ILE A 95 -10.54 14.85 -7.88
N ARG A 96 -11.20 15.11 -6.75
CA ARG A 96 -12.64 15.42 -6.72
C ARG A 96 -12.96 16.91 -6.69
N LYS A 97 -12.00 17.75 -6.31
CA LYS A 97 -12.23 19.19 -6.12
C LYS A 97 -11.25 20.03 -6.92
N ASP A 98 -9.96 19.92 -6.61
CA ASP A 98 -8.96 20.88 -7.11
C ASP A 98 -8.74 20.70 -8.62
N ILE A 99 -8.54 19.47 -9.09
CA ILE A 99 -8.33 19.14 -10.51
C ILE A 99 -9.58 19.41 -11.35
N PRO A 100 -10.80 18.95 -10.99
CA PRO A 100 -12.00 19.26 -11.75
C PRO A 100 -12.28 20.76 -11.88
N LEU A 101 -11.91 21.55 -10.87
CA LEU A 101 -11.99 23.00 -10.95
C LEU A 101 -11.05 23.53 -12.03
N LEU A 102 -9.78 23.12 -12.01
CA LEU A 102 -8.78 23.53 -13.01
C LEU A 102 -9.16 23.08 -14.42
N GLN A 103 -9.68 21.86 -14.59
CA GLN A 103 -10.19 21.37 -15.88
C GLN A 103 -11.36 22.19 -16.41
N ALA A 104 -12.17 22.80 -15.54
CA ALA A 104 -13.29 23.62 -15.95
C ALA A 104 -12.88 25.04 -16.39
N VAL A 105 -11.67 25.50 -16.06
CA VAL A 105 -11.22 26.88 -16.30
C VAL A 105 -10.02 26.98 -17.24
N ILE A 106 -9.22 25.92 -17.38
CA ILE A 106 -8.12 25.84 -18.33
C ILE A 106 -8.68 25.41 -19.70
N PRO A 107 -8.43 26.18 -20.78
CA PRO A 107 -9.00 25.87 -22.11
C PRO A 107 -8.43 24.60 -22.75
N ASP A 108 -7.15 24.32 -22.51
CA ASP A 108 -6.46 23.17 -23.11
C ASP A 108 -6.77 21.88 -22.35
N GLU A 109 -7.01 20.79 -23.09
CA GLU A 109 -7.33 19.50 -22.50
C GLU A 109 -6.11 18.83 -21.85
N PHE A 110 -6.25 18.47 -20.57
CA PHE A 110 -5.27 17.68 -19.84
C PHE A 110 -5.95 16.58 -19.01
N THR A 111 -5.25 15.46 -18.86
CA THR A 111 -5.71 14.27 -18.16
C THR A 111 -4.91 14.05 -16.89
N VAL A 112 -5.60 13.93 -15.76
CA VAL A 112 -4.99 13.53 -14.48
C VAL A 112 -5.59 12.22 -14.01
N VAL A 113 -4.75 11.27 -13.62
CA VAL A 113 -5.19 9.95 -13.16
C VAL A 113 -4.68 9.67 -11.75
N LEU A 114 -5.59 9.18 -10.90
CA LEU A 114 -5.25 8.65 -9.58
C LEU A 114 -4.86 7.18 -9.68
N MET A 115 -3.63 6.86 -9.28
CA MET A 115 -3.14 5.49 -9.21
C MET A 115 -2.84 5.11 -7.75
N LYS A 116 -3.51 4.06 -7.28
CA LYS A 116 -3.40 3.56 -5.90
C LYS A 116 -2.65 2.22 -5.87
N GLY A 117 -2.26 1.79 -4.67
CA GLY A 117 -1.80 0.42 -4.44
C GLY A 117 -2.87 -0.60 -4.83
N ARG A 118 -2.45 -1.79 -5.30
CA ARG A 118 -3.36 -2.81 -5.86
C ARG A 118 -4.48 -3.23 -4.90
N ASP A 119 -4.17 -3.33 -3.61
CA ASP A 119 -5.09 -3.67 -2.53
C ASP A 119 -6.20 -2.63 -2.30
N ASN A 120 -6.11 -1.47 -2.93
CA ASN A 120 -7.14 -0.44 -2.92
C ASN A 120 -8.18 -0.61 -4.03
N TYR A 121 -8.06 -1.64 -4.88
CA TYR A 121 -9.05 -1.96 -5.92
C TYR A 121 -9.71 -3.29 -5.64
N LEU A 122 -11.01 -3.39 -5.86
CA LEU A 122 -11.73 -4.67 -5.83
C LEU A 122 -11.34 -5.53 -7.04
N SER A 123 -11.21 -6.84 -6.84
CA SER A 123 -11.04 -7.82 -7.91
C SER A 123 -12.35 -8.56 -8.14
N ARG A 124 -13.00 -8.32 -9.29
CA ARG A 124 -14.25 -9.01 -9.68
C ARG A 124 -14.12 -10.53 -9.63
N ARG A 125 -12.96 -11.07 -10.01
CA ARG A 125 -12.65 -12.51 -9.94
C ARG A 125 -12.64 -13.02 -8.50
N ARG A 126 -11.98 -12.27 -7.60
CA ARG A 126 -11.91 -12.67 -6.19
C ARG A 126 -13.23 -12.50 -5.47
N LEU A 127 -14.02 -11.48 -5.83
CA LEU A 127 -15.40 -11.32 -5.37
C LEU A 127 -16.26 -12.52 -5.78
N GLN A 128 -16.23 -12.92 -7.06
CA GLN A 128 -16.94 -14.11 -7.53
C GLN A 128 -16.53 -15.37 -6.74
N ARG A 129 -15.21 -15.56 -6.55
CA ARG A 129 -14.69 -16.69 -5.79
C ARG A 129 -15.13 -16.67 -4.32
N ALA A 130 -15.14 -15.49 -3.70
CA ALA A 130 -15.61 -15.32 -2.33
C ALA A 130 -17.11 -15.64 -2.22
N TRP A 131 -17.90 -15.28 -3.24
CA TRP A 131 -19.32 -15.61 -3.34
C TRP A 131 -19.56 -17.11 -3.50
N ASP A 132 -18.84 -17.77 -4.41
CA ASP A 132 -18.97 -19.20 -4.66
C ASP A 132 -18.60 -20.03 -3.42
N ARG A 133 -17.65 -19.52 -2.62
CA ARG A 133 -17.17 -20.16 -1.39
C ARG A 133 -17.81 -19.58 -0.14
N LYS A 134 -18.90 -18.79 -0.23
CA LYS A 134 -19.45 -18.04 0.91
C LYS A 134 -19.76 -18.91 2.13
N ALA A 135 -20.30 -20.11 1.92
CA ALA A 135 -20.60 -21.07 2.98
C ALA A 135 -19.35 -21.65 3.68
N LEU A 136 -18.18 -21.58 3.05
CA LEU A 136 -16.88 -22.09 3.53
C LEU A 136 -15.91 -20.98 3.96
N LEU A 137 -16.20 -19.72 3.63
CA LEU A 137 -15.36 -18.56 3.96
C LEU A 137 -16.00 -17.62 4.99
N PHE A 138 -17.33 -17.52 5.03
CA PHE A 138 -18.07 -16.62 5.90
C PHE A 138 -19.12 -17.39 6.73
N ALA A 139 -18.74 -17.80 7.93
CA ALA A 139 -19.62 -18.54 8.84
C ALA A 139 -20.54 -17.63 9.70
N ASP A 140 -20.27 -16.32 9.71
CA ASP A 140 -21.01 -15.33 10.49
C ASP A 140 -21.81 -14.38 9.59
N GLY A 141 -23.01 -14.01 10.06
CA GLY A 141 -23.93 -13.11 9.34
C GLY A 141 -23.31 -11.78 8.89
N PRO A 142 -22.50 -11.07 9.72
CA PRO A 142 -21.87 -9.81 9.32
C PRO A 142 -20.94 -9.93 8.12
N SER A 143 -20.20 -11.04 8.01
CA SER A 143 -19.32 -11.29 6.88
C SER A 143 -20.10 -11.55 5.58
N LEU A 144 -21.19 -12.31 5.64
CA LEU A 144 -22.08 -12.53 4.49
C LEU A 144 -22.74 -11.24 4.02
N GLN A 145 -23.26 -10.45 4.97
CA GLN A 145 -23.85 -9.14 4.66
C GLN A 145 -22.84 -8.19 4.01
N SER A 146 -21.58 -8.20 4.48
CA SER A 146 -20.52 -7.39 3.87
C SER A 146 -20.24 -7.80 2.43
N LEU A 147 -20.32 -9.10 2.13
CA LEU A 147 -20.14 -9.62 0.78
C LEU A 147 -21.30 -9.25 -0.15
N GLU A 148 -22.55 -9.30 0.34
CA GLU A 148 -23.75 -8.85 -0.38
C GLU A 148 -23.66 -7.36 -0.74
N ILE A 149 -23.29 -6.52 0.22
CA ILE A 149 -23.08 -5.07 0.00
C ILE A 149 -22.03 -4.84 -1.11
N LEU A 150 -20.95 -5.60 -1.11
CA LEU A 150 -19.89 -5.48 -2.12
C LEU A 150 -20.35 -5.97 -3.50
N ASP A 151 -21.14 -7.04 -3.57
CA ASP A 151 -21.72 -7.57 -4.81
C ASP A 151 -22.70 -6.58 -5.46
N ASP A 152 -23.50 -5.88 -4.67
CA ASP A 152 -24.40 -4.86 -5.22
C ASP A 152 -23.66 -3.59 -5.62
N TRP A 153 -22.66 -3.18 -4.83
CA TRP A 153 -21.86 -2.00 -5.13
C TRP A 153 -21.00 -2.17 -6.39
N VAL A 154 -20.44 -3.36 -6.65
CA VAL A 154 -19.57 -3.59 -7.82
C VAL A 154 -20.31 -3.41 -9.17
N LYS A 155 -21.64 -3.54 -9.15
CA LYS A 155 -22.50 -3.35 -10.32
C LYS A 155 -22.69 -1.87 -10.66
N GLN A 156 -22.43 -0.97 -9.71
CA GLN A 156 -22.69 0.48 -9.84
C GLN A 156 -21.43 1.34 -9.82
N THR A 157 -20.30 0.83 -9.33
CA THR A 157 -19.04 1.57 -9.24
C THR A 157 -18.25 1.58 -10.56
N ASP A 158 -17.64 2.73 -10.88
CA ASP A 158 -16.78 2.91 -12.05
C ASP A 158 -15.28 2.71 -11.76
N ASP A 159 -14.88 2.73 -10.48
CA ASP A 159 -13.47 2.71 -10.07
C ASP A 159 -13.11 1.52 -9.18
N GLY A 160 -14.10 0.86 -8.56
CA GLY A 160 -13.88 -0.27 -7.65
C GLY A 160 -12.95 0.05 -6.49
N SER A 161 -12.86 1.32 -6.09
CA SER A 161 -11.91 1.81 -5.09
C SER A 161 -12.35 1.49 -3.67
N ARG A 162 -11.41 1.09 -2.81
CA ARG A 162 -11.63 0.87 -1.38
C ARG A 162 -12.24 2.10 -0.69
N ALA A 163 -11.85 3.29 -1.12
CA ALA A 163 -12.30 4.54 -0.51
C ALA A 163 -13.71 4.95 -0.93
N THR A 164 -14.22 4.44 -2.06
CA THR A 164 -15.57 4.72 -2.56
C THR A 164 -16.59 3.63 -2.18
N ARG A 165 -16.12 2.57 -1.51
CA ARG A 165 -16.97 1.46 -1.09
C ARG A 165 -17.90 1.86 0.06
N PRO A 166 -19.08 1.22 0.18
CA PRO A 166 -19.96 1.41 1.33
C PRO A 166 -19.33 0.92 2.64
N ALA A 167 -19.84 1.41 3.77
CA ALA A 167 -19.45 0.88 5.07
C ALA A 167 -19.81 -0.61 5.16
N LEU A 168 -18.84 -1.42 5.59
CA LEU A 168 -19.02 -2.87 5.72
C LEU A 168 -19.19 -3.23 7.19
N PRO A 169 -20.21 -4.04 7.57
CA PRO A 169 -20.33 -4.60 8.90
C PRO A 169 -19.06 -5.32 9.38
N GLN A 170 -18.37 -6.00 8.46
CA GLN A 170 -17.10 -6.66 8.68
C GLN A 170 -16.03 -6.14 7.69
N PRO A 171 -15.24 -5.11 8.05
CA PRO A 171 -14.27 -4.48 7.15
C PRO A 171 -13.19 -5.41 6.60
N MET A 172 -12.90 -6.51 7.31
CA MET A 172 -11.89 -7.50 6.94
C MET A 172 -12.22 -8.28 5.67
N VAL A 173 -13.51 -8.41 5.31
CA VAL A 173 -13.97 -9.09 4.08
C VAL A 173 -13.34 -8.48 2.82
N TRP A 174 -12.94 -7.21 2.87
CA TRP A 174 -12.19 -6.58 1.79
C TRP A 174 -10.93 -7.35 1.40
N HIS A 175 -10.21 -7.94 2.35
CA HIS A 175 -8.96 -8.63 2.07
C HIS A 175 -9.18 -9.90 1.24
N ASP A 176 -10.39 -10.42 1.23
CA ASP A 176 -10.79 -11.60 0.46
C ASP A 176 -11.16 -11.24 -0.98
N VAL A 177 -11.65 -10.01 -1.22
CA VAL A 177 -12.11 -9.56 -2.54
C VAL A 177 -11.19 -8.55 -3.23
N ALA A 178 -10.27 -7.92 -2.51
CA ALA A 178 -9.34 -6.93 -3.04
C ALA A 178 -8.40 -7.54 -4.08
N SER A 179 -7.93 -6.75 -5.03
CA SER A 179 -6.90 -7.16 -5.97
C SER A 179 -5.59 -7.41 -5.24
N ASP A 180 -4.87 -8.43 -5.67
CA ASP A 180 -3.66 -8.94 -5.02
C ASP A 180 -2.64 -9.31 -6.10
N ARG A 181 -1.36 -9.09 -5.83
CA ARG A 181 -0.30 -9.41 -6.78
C ARG A 181 -0.09 -10.91 -6.87
N GLU A 182 -0.11 -11.57 -5.72
CA GLU A 182 0.19 -12.99 -5.56
C GLU A 182 -1.00 -13.88 -5.98
N ASP A 183 -2.20 -13.32 -6.03
CA ASP A 183 -3.41 -13.98 -6.51
C ASP A 183 -4.00 -13.18 -7.70
N CYS A 184 -3.23 -13.09 -8.78
CA CYS A 184 -3.67 -12.47 -10.03
C CYS A 184 -3.13 -13.21 -11.25
N LEU A 185 -4.05 -13.57 -12.14
CA LEU A 185 -3.75 -14.20 -13.44
C LEU A 185 -3.18 -13.21 -14.48
N GLY A 186 -3.00 -11.94 -14.12
CA GLY A 186 -2.43 -10.92 -14.98
C GLY A 186 -3.22 -10.71 -16.27
N ARG A 187 -2.51 -10.74 -17.41
CA ARG A 187 -3.10 -10.62 -18.75
C ARG A 187 -3.97 -11.83 -19.13
N SER A 188 -3.70 -13.00 -18.55
CA SER A 188 -4.47 -14.22 -18.78
C SER A 188 -5.79 -14.27 -17.98
N CYS A 189 -6.05 -13.28 -17.12
CA CYS A 189 -7.29 -13.19 -16.37
C CYS A 189 -8.48 -12.99 -17.33
N PRO A 190 -9.53 -13.83 -17.28
CA PRO A 190 -10.72 -13.66 -18.13
C PRO A 190 -11.40 -12.30 -17.93
N LEU A 191 -11.33 -11.75 -16.71
CA LEU A 191 -11.90 -10.46 -16.34
C LEU A 191 -10.90 -9.29 -16.44
N ASN A 192 -9.80 -9.42 -17.18
CA ASN A 192 -8.78 -8.36 -17.26
C ASN A 192 -9.33 -7.03 -17.83
N LYS A 193 -10.24 -7.12 -18.81
CA LYS A 193 -10.85 -5.93 -19.44
C LYS A 193 -11.67 -5.12 -18.43
N ASP A 194 -12.42 -5.81 -17.56
CA ASP A 194 -13.30 -5.21 -16.55
C ASP A 194 -12.62 -5.09 -15.17
N CYS A 195 -11.33 -5.37 -15.08
CA CYS A 195 -10.57 -5.27 -13.84
C CYS A 195 -10.22 -3.82 -13.54
N PHE A 196 -10.77 -3.28 -12.46
CA PHE A 196 -10.56 -1.89 -12.03
C PHE A 196 -9.08 -1.49 -11.91
N TYR A 197 -8.24 -2.35 -11.33
CA TYR A 197 -6.80 -2.10 -11.25
C TYR A 197 -6.14 -1.97 -12.63
N TYR A 198 -6.47 -2.85 -13.57
CA TYR A 198 -5.92 -2.77 -14.93
C TYR A 198 -6.54 -1.65 -15.75
N GLN A 199 -7.79 -1.27 -15.48
CA GLN A 199 -8.38 -0.06 -16.06
C GLN A 199 -7.64 1.19 -15.57
N ALA A 200 -7.39 1.34 -14.27
CA ALA A 200 -6.61 2.43 -13.73
C ALA A 200 -5.19 2.46 -14.34
N ARG A 201 -4.54 1.30 -14.44
CA ARG A 201 -3.23 1.16 -15.09
C ARG A 201 -3.28 1.61 -16.57
N ARG A 202 -4.29 1.21 -17.34
CA ARG A 202 -4.44 1.64 -18.73
C ARG A 202 -4.70 3.14 -18.86
N ARG A 203 -5.48 3.72 -17.94
CA ARG A 203 -5.75 5.17 -17.92
C ARG A 203 -4.46 5.95 -17.62
N MET A 204 -3.61 5.47 -16.71
CA MET A 204 -2.38 6.18 -16.32
C MET A 204 -1.36 6.31 -17.47
N GLU A 205 -1.31 5.35 -18.41
CA GLU A 205 -0.41 5.40 -19.58
C GLU A 205 -0.70 6.63 -20.48
N ASN A 206 -1.97 7.03 -20.56
CA ASN A 206 -2.42 8.17 -21.36
C ASN A 206 -2.61 9.46 -20.54
N ALA A 207 -2.28 9.44 -19.25
CA ALA A 207 -2.38 10.62 -18.41
C ALA A 207 -1.27 11.61 -18.73
N ASP A 208 -1.48 12.89 -18.45
CA ASP A 208 -0.45 13.92 -18.46
C ASP A 208 0.18 14.03 -17.05
N LEU A 209 -0.68 13.96 -16.02
CA LEU A 209 -0.29 13.94 -14.61
C LEU A 209 -0.81 12.67 -13.92
N ILE A 210 -0.01 12.09 -13.03
CA ILE A 210 -0.38 10.90 -12.24
C ILE A 210 -0.25 11.23 -10.76
N VAL A 211 -1.38 11.13 -10.04
CA VAL A 211 -1.43 11.28 -8.58
C VAL A 211 -1.25 9.92 -7.94
N VAL A 212 -0.33 9.80 -6.98
CA VAL A 212 -0.02 8.58 -6.23
C VAL A 212 0.14 8.86 -4.73
N ASN A 213 0.13 7.81 -3.89
CA ASN A 213 0.68 7.93 -2.54
C ASN A 213 2.21 7.85 -2.56
N HIS A 214 2.85 8.41 -1.52
CA HIS A 214 4.28 8.24 -1.29
C HIS A 214 4.69 6.77 -1.32
N SER A 215 3.88 5.88 -0.75
CA SER A 215 4.17 4.45 -0.72
C SER A 215 4.33 3.84 -2.11
N LEU A 216 3.41 4.13 -3.04
CA LEU A 216 3.48 3.61 -4.41
C LEU A 216 4.64 4.24 -5.18
N PHE A 217 4.92 5.53 -4.94
CA PHE A 217 6.05 6.22 -5.55
C PHE A 217 7.39 5.60 -5.13
N PHE A 218 7.62 5.39 -3.83
CA PHE A 218 8.86 4.78 -3.35
C PHE A 218 8.99 3.31 -3.74
N ALA A 219 7.89 2.56 -3.78
CA ALA A 219 7.89 1.21 -4.31
C ALA A 219 8.27 1.18 -5.81
N ASP A 220 7.80 2.15 -6.62
CA ASP A 220 8.22 2.28 -8.02
C ASP A 220 9.73 2.59 -8.12
N LEU A 221 10.21 3.52 -7.30
CA LEU A 221 11.62 3.92 -7.26
C LEU A 221 12.54 2.75 -6.87
N ALA A 222 12.16 1.96 -5.86
CA ALA A 222 12.89 0.78 -5.43
C ALA A 222 13.03 -0.25 -6.56
N ILE A 223 11.93 -0.54 -7.27
CA ILE A 223 11.94 -1.48 -8.41
C ILE A 223 12.85 -0.97 -9.54
N ARG A 224 12.85 0.35 -9.81
CA ARG A 224 13.73 0.94 -10.83
C ARG A 224 15.20 0.89 -10.41
N ALA A 225 15.51 1.13 -9.15
CA ALA A 225 16.88 1.07 -8.62
C ALA A 225 17.50 -0.32 -8.75
N GLU A 226 16.67 -1.38 -8.69
CA GLU A 226 17.07 -2.77 -8.92
C GLU A 226 17.18 -3.14 -10.41
N GLY A 227 16.99 -2.18 -11.33
CA GLY A 227 17.04 -2.41 -12.78
C GLY A 227 15.72 -2.92 -13.40
N GLY A 228 14.62 -2.89 -12.64
CA GLY A 228 13.29 -3.21 -13.14
C GLY A 228 12.64 -2.05 -13.91
N GLY A 229 11.58 -2.36 -14.68
CA GLY A 229 10.85 -1.37 -15.50
C GLY A 229 9.94 -0.39 -14.74
N GLY A 230 9.94 -0.42 -13.40
CA GLY A 230 9.02 0.35 -12.55
C GLY A 230 7.56 -0.12 -12.63
N MET A 231 6.72 0.49 -11.79
CA MET A 231 5.26 0.34 -11.80
C MET A 231 4.54 1.48 -12.52
N LEU A 232 5.14 2.67 -12.53
CA LEU A 232 4.64 3.87 -13.18
C LEU A 232 5.20 4.00 -14.61
N PRO A 233 4.60 4.80 -15.50
CA PRO A 233 5.20 5.14 -16.79
C PRO A 233 6.50 5.95 -16.58
N PRO A 234 7.33 6.15 -17.63
CA PRO A 234 8.47 7.05 -17.54
C PRO A 234 8.05 8.46 -17.12
N TYR A 235 8.78 9.04 -16.18
CA TYR A 235 8.60 10.42 -15.71
C TYR A 235 9.97 11.09 -15.58
N ASP A 236 9.99 12.40 -15.66
CA ASP A 236 11.15 13.26 -15.42
C ASP A 236 10.86 14.35 -14.36
N THR A 237 9.59 14.49 -13.97
CA THR A 237 9.11 15.49 -13.02
C THR A 237 8.34 14.83 -11.89
N VAL A 238 8.70 15.16 -10.65
CA VAL A 238 8.03 14.67 -9.44
C VAL A 238 7.77 15.84 -8.50
N ILE A 239 6.53 15.94 -8.02
CA ILE A 239 6.10 16.85 -6.97
C ILE A 239 5.77 16.00 -5.74
N LEU A 240 6.40 16.30 -4.61
CA LEU A 240 6.16 15.62 -3.34
C LEU A 240 5.42 16.56 -2.39
N ASP A 241 4.13 16.33 -2.23
CA ASP A 241 3.27 17.07 -1.29
C ASP A 241 3.33 16.44 0.10
N GLU A 242 3.26 17.23 1.16
CA GLU A 242 3.46 16.77 2.55
C GLU A 242 4.80 16.03 2.75
N ALA A 243 5.86 16.60 2.17
CA ALA A 243 7.21 16.05 2.11
C ALA A 243 7.83 15.70 3.48
N HIS A 244 7.31 16.27 4.56
CA HIS A 244 7.73 15.97 5.93
C HIS A 244 7.53 14.49 6.33
N THR A 245 6.70 13.75 5.60
CA THR A 245 6.45 12.31 5.83
C THR A 245 7.33 11.39 4.97
N LEU A 246 8.13 11.94 4.06
CA LEU A 246 8.86 11.14 3.07
C LEU A 246 9.91 10.24 3.69
N GLU A 247 10.60 10.69 4.75
CA GLU A 247 11.67 9.90 5.37
C GLU A 247 11.13 8.59 5.95
N ASP A 248 10.04 8.67 6.72
CA ASP A 248 9.37 7.50 7.29
C ASP A 248 8.89 6.55 6.18
N VAL A 249 8.22 7.09 5.15
CA VAL A 249 7.69 6.27 4.06
C VAL A 249 8.83 5.65 3.24
N ALA A 250 9.89 6.40 2.92
CA ALA A 250 11.04 5.86 2.20
C ALA A 250 11.70 4.73 3.00
N GLY A 251 11.89 4.93 4.31
CA GLY A 251 12.38 3.90 5.22
C GLY A 251 11.58 2.62 5.08
N ASP A 252 10.26 2.69 5.18
CA ASP A 252 9.38 1.52 5.09
C ASP A 252 9.48 0.75 3.76
N HIS A 253 9.73 1.44 2.64
CA HIS A 253 9.86 0.79 1.31
C HIS A 253 11.23 0.21 1.03
N PHE A 254 12.29 0.80 1.61
CA PHE A 254 13.65 0.26 1.49
C PHE A 254 13.99 -0.74 2.60
N GLY A 255 13.08 -0.91 3.57
CA GLY A 255 13.22 -1.78 4.72
C GLY A 255 12.43 -3.09 4.62
N ILE A 256 12.53 -3.91 5.66
CA ILE A 256 11.71 -5.11 5.87
C ILE A 256 11.04 -5.06 7.24
N SER A 257 9.81 -5.54 7.36
CA SER A 257 9.07 -5.60 8.62
C SER A 257 8.35 -6.92 8.80
N LEU A 258 8.22 -7.39 10.04
CA LEU A 258 7.43 -8.55 10.40
C LEU A 258 6.60 -8.23 11.65
N SER A 259 5.30 -8.52 11.60
CA SER A 259 4.39 -8.29 12.72
C SER A 259 3.62 -9.55 13.11
N ARG A 260 3.32 -9.67 14.41
CA ARG A 260 2.54 -10.80 14.95
C ARG A 260 1.19 -10.91 14.26
N GLY A 261 0.45 -9.80 14.18
CA GLY A 261 -0.86 -9.76 13.52
C GLY A 261 -0.79 -10.21 12.06
N GLY A 262 0.22 -9.77 11.30
CA GLY A 262 0.39 -10.13 9.89
C GLY A 262 0.63 -11.64 9.69
N VAL A 263 1.50 -12.23 10.50
CA VAL A 263 1.78 -13.67 10.49
C VAL A 263 0.52 -14.47 10.84
N LEU A 264 -0.11 -14.17 11.98
CA LEU A 264 -1.29 -14.91 12.47
C LEU A 264 -2.49 -14.79 11.51
N GLN A 265 -2.69 -13.61 10.90
CA GLN A 265 -3.72 -13.41 9.89
C GLN A 265 -3.45 -14.26 8.65
N THR A 266 -2.20 -14.32 8.18
CA THR A 266 -1.84 -15.11 6.99
C THR A 266 -2.03 -16.60 7.24
N LEU A 267 -1.55 -17.11 8.38
CA LEU A 267 -1.76 -18.50 8.79
C LEU A 267 -3.25 -18.84 8.91
N GLY A 268 -4.05 -17.97 9.52
CA GLY A 268 -5.47 -18.21 9.75
C GLY A 268 -6.31 -18.23 8.48
N ARG A 269 -5.85 -17.57 7.42
CA ARG A 269 -6.45 -17.63 6.09
C ARG A 269 -6.09 -18.90 5.35
N ILE A 270 -4.95 -19.52 5.65
CA ILE A 270 -4.61 -20.86 5.13
C ILE A 270 -5.47 -21.90 5.87
N HIS A 271 -5.40 -21.90 7.20
CA HIS A 271 -6.17 -22.79 8.05
C HIS A 271 -6.40 -22.15 9.42
N ASN A 272 -7.67 -21.99 9.80
CA ASN A 272 -8.03 -21.57 11.15
C ASN A 272 -8.37 -22.81 12.02
N PRO A 273 -7.57 -23.10 13.06
CA PRO A 273 -7.76 -24.32 13.85
C PRO A 273 -9.04 -24.34 14.67
N ARG A 274 -9.55 -23.17 15.07
CA ARG A 274 -10.74 -23.07 15.91
C ARG A 274 -12.03 -23.21 15.12
N ARG A 275 -12.02 -22.78 13.86
CA ARG A 275 -13.24 -22.68 13.03
C ARG A 275 -13.23 -23.61 11.82
N ARG A 276 -12.16 -24.39 11.59
CA ARG A 276 -11.95 -25.20 10.37
C ARG A 276 -12.29 -24.45 9.09
N HIS A 277 -11.96 -23.15 9.06
CA HIS A 277 -12.17 -22.24 7.94
C HIS A 277 -10.83 -21.90 7.30
N GLY A 278 -10.86 -21.36 6.08
CA GLY A 278 -9.67 -20.92 5.34
C GLY A 278 -9.49 -21.64 4.01
N LEU A 279 -8.33 -21.46 3.40
CA LEU A 279 -7.97 -22.02 2.11
C LEU A 279 -8.17 -23.53 2.05
N LEU A 280 -7.69 -24.26 3.07
CA LEU A 280 -7.80 -25.72 3.12
C LEU A 280 -9.26 -26.17 3.22
N ALA A 281 -10.13 -25.40 3.89
CA ALA A 281 -11.56 -25.69 4.00
C ALA A 281 -12.22 -25.80 2.61
N GLY A 282 -11.83 -24.92 1.68
CA GLY A 282 -12.29 -24.93 0.29
C GLY A 282 -11.80 -26.11 -0.55
N LEU A 283 -10.77 -26.82 -0.09
CA LEU A 283 -10.09 -27.88 -0.83
C LEU A 283 -10.46 -29.29 -0.37
N TYR A 284 -11.06 -29.49 0.81
CA TYR A 284 -11.44 -30.83 1.29
C TYR A 284 -12.38 -31.59 0.33
N ARG A 285 -13.14 -30.90 -0.51
CA ARG A 285 -13.98 -31.54 -1.55
C ARG A 285 -13.21 -31.91 -2.82
N LYS A 286 -12.02 -31.36 -3.02
CA LYS A 286 -11.22 -31.48 -4.25
C LYS A 286 -9.93 -32.28 -4.07
N VAL A 287 -9.44 -32.37 -2.84
CA VAL A 287 -8.15 -32.96 -2.48
C VAL A 287 -8.37 -33.93 -1.30
N PRO A 288 -7.78 -35.14 -1.34
CA PRO A 288 -7.88 -36.10 -0.24
C PRO A 288 -7.38 -35.51 1.09
N GLU A 289 -8.07 -35.84 2.19
CA GLU A 289 -7.74 -35.32 3.52
C GLU A 289 -6.31 -35.66 3.95
N GLU A 290 -5.81 -36.85 3.61
CA GLU A 290 -4.43 -37.30 3.86
C GLU A 290 -3.37 -36.32 3.34
N ARG A 291 -3.70 -35.55 2.30
CA ARG A 291 -2.81 -34.51 1.74
C ARG A 291 -2.96 -33.15 2.40
N LEU A 292 -4.12 -32.86 2.99
CA LEU A 292 -4.41 -31.57 3.62
C LEU A 292 -4.03 -31.55 5.10
N THR A 293 -4.16 -32.68 5.79
CA THR A 293 -3.85 -32.81 7.22
C THR A 293 -2.40 -32.44 7.56
N PRO A 294 -1.36 -32.89 6.81
CA PRO A 294 0.01 -32.45 7.07
C PRO A 294 0.19 -30.94 6.95
N ILE A 295 -0.51 -30.30 6.00
CA ILE A 295 -0.45 -28.84 5.82
C ILE A 295 -1.14 -28.13 7.00
N ALA A 296 -2.28 -28.64 7.45
CA ALA A 296 -2.98 -28.10 8.62
C ALA A 296 -2.12 -28.19 9.89
N ASN A 297 -1.39 -29.29 10.08
CA ASN A 297 -0.46 -29.46 11.19
C ASN A 297 0.71 -28.46 11.10
N LEU A 298 1.32 -28.28 9.93
CA LEU A 298 2.38 -27.28 9.75
C LEU A 298 1.90 -25.84 9.99
N VAL A 299 0.64 -25.53 9.69
CA VAL A 299 0.04 -24.23 10.06
C VAL A 299 -0.04 -24.09 11.58
N MET A 300 -0.36 -25.16 12.31
CA MET A 300 -0.36 -25.16 13.78
C MET A 300 1.04 -24.99 14.37
N ASP A 301 2.02 -25.73 13.84
CA ASP A 301 3.41 -25.59 14.26
C ASP A 301 3.92 -24.15 14.03
N ALA A 302 3.53 -23.54 12.90
CA ALA A 302 3.85 -22.15 12.62
C ALA A 302 3.13 -21.15 13.55
N TYR A 303 1.91 -21.46 14.01
CA TYR A 303 1.19 -20.66 15.00
C TYR A 303 1.93 -20.64 16.35
N ASP A 304 2.33 -21.81 16.83
CA ASP A 304 3.04 -21.97 18.09
C ASP A 304 4.42 -21.32 18.01
N ALA A 305 5.16 -21.55 16.92
CA ALA A 305 6.44 -20.93 16.67
C ALA A 305 6.36 -19.40 16.56
N ALA A 306 5.27 -18.85 15.98
CA ALA A 306 5.04 -17.42 15.96
C ALA A 306 4.77 -16.87 17.37
N GLY A 307 4.03 -17.61 18.20
CA GLY A 307 3.84 -17.27 19.62
C GLY A 307 5.18 -17.10 20.32
N ILE A 308 6.02 -18.14 20.29
CA ILE A 308 7.35 -18.14 20.91
C ILE A 308 8.21 -16.99 20.37
N PHE A 309 8.30 -16.85 19.04
CA PHE A 309 9.12 -15.81 18.41
C PHE A 309 8.77 -14.40 18.87
N PHE A 310 7.48 -14.04 18.87
CA PHE A 310 7.06 -12.69 19.26
C PHE A 310 7.05 -12.48 20.77
N ASP A 311 6.83 -13.53 21.56
CA ASP A 311 6.90 -13.46 23.02
C ASP A 311 8.37 -13.30 23.48
N ASP A 312 9.33 -13.96 22.82
CA ASP A 312 10.77 -13.75 23.05
C ASP A 312 11.21 -12.31 22.70
N LEU A 313 10.73 -11.76 21.58
CA LEU A 313 10.99 -10.36 21.22
C LEU A 313 10.44 -9.39 22.28
N LEU A 314 9.20 -9.62 22.75
CA LEU A 314 8.60 -8.81 23.81
C LEU A 314 9.39 -8.93 25.12
N HIS A 315 9.81 -10.15 25.48
CA HIS A 315 10.63 -10.37 26.66
C HIS A 315 11.96 -9.63 26.58
N TRP A 316 12.62 -9.65 25.42
CA TRP A 316 13.84 -8.88 25.19
C TRP A 316 13.60 -7.37 25.36
N LEU A 317 12.47 -6.85 24.84
CA LEU A 317 12.10 -5.44 24.99
C LEU A 317 11.89 -5.05 26.45
N ASP A 318 11.19 -5.88 27.21
CA ASP A 318 10.90 -5.67 28.64
C ASP A 318 12.17 -5.67 29.49
N GLN A 319 13.20 -6.42 29.09
CA GLN A 319 14.53 -6.39 29.73
C GLN A 319 15.33 -5.13 29.41
N HIS A 320 14.94 -4.36 28.38
CA HIS A 320 15.59 -3.14 27.93
C HIS A 320 14.66 -1.91 28.00
N PRO A 321 14.04 -1.60 29.15
CA PRO A 321 12.97 -0.60 29.26
C PRO A 321 13.45 0.85 29.05
N GLN A 322 14.76 1.10 29.14
CA GLN A 322 15.38 2.40 28.87
C GLN A 322 15.87 2.52 27.41
N GLY A 323 15.72 1.47 26.61
CA GLY A 323 16.14 1.42 25.21
C GLY A 323 15.08 1.97 24.27
N THR A 324 15.52 2.59 23.17
CA THR A 324 14.63 3.08 22.10
C THR A 324 14.03 1.95 21.24
N GLY A 325 13.99 0.71 21.75
CA GLY A 325 13.68 -0.50 20.97
C GLY A 325 14.73 -0.89 19.93
N ARG A 326 15.85 -0.17 19.83
CA ARG A 326 16.89 -0.39 18.81
C ARG A 326 17.72 -1.64 19.11
N ILE A 327 17.83 -2.52 18.12
CA ILE A 327 18.61 -3.76 18.15
C ILE A 327 19.97 -3.49 17.50
N ARG A 328 21.07 -3.73 18.23
CA ARG A 328 22.45 -3.44 17.76
C ARG A 328 23.24 -4.68 17.37
N GLU A 329 22.85 -5.83 17.89
CA GLU A 329 23.54 -7.11 17.69
C GLU A 329 22.57 -8.13 17.09
N PRO A 330 23.03 -9.02 16.20
CA PRO A 330 22.22 -10.12 15.70
C PRO A 330 21.95 -11.14 16.81
N ASP A 331 21.01 -12.05 16.56
CA ASP A 331 20.74 -13.21 17.41
C ASP A 331 20.33 -12.86 18.85
N ILE A 332 19.65 -11.73 19.05
CA ILE A 332 19.07 -11.35 20.36
C ILE A 332 18.01 -12.35 20.88
N ILE A 333 17.45 -13.15 19.98
CA ILE A 333 16.51 -14.24 20.25
C ILE A 333 16.80 -15.40 19.32
N GLY A 334 16.25 -16.59 19.63
CA GLY A 334 16.19 -17.69 18.67
C GLY A 334 15.28 -17.39 17.48
N ASN A 335 15.33 -18.23 16.44
CA ASN A 335 14.45 -18.12 15.28
C ASN A 335 13.60 -19.39 15.10
N PRO A 336 12.66 -19.69 16.02
CA PRO A 336 11.79 -20.85 15.90
C PRO A 336 10.81 -20.73 14.72
N LEU A 337 10.55 -19.51 14.24
CA LEU A 337 9.52 -19.23 13.24
C LEU A 337 9.92 -19.62 11.80
N SER A 338 11.18 -19.43 11.43
CA SER A 338 11.57 -19.55 10.02
C SER A 338 11.48 -20.97 9.46
N ALA A 339 11.81 -21.99 10.26
CA ALA A 339 11.79 -23.37 9.78
C ALA A 339 10.36 -23.90 9.52
N PRO A 340 9.40 -23.80 10.47
CA PRO A 340 8.00 -24.21 10.22
C PRO A 340 7.37 -23.50 9.02
N LEU A 341 7.66 -22.21 8.84
CA LEU A 341 7.18 -21.48 7.67
C LEU A 341 7.78 -22.02 6.36
N ARG A 342 9.07 -22.37 6.31
CA ARG A 342 9.70 -22.96 5.11
C ARG A 342 9.11 -24.33 4.79
N ASP A 343 8.87 -25.17 5.79
CA ASP A 343 8.25 -26.48 5.61
C ASP A 343 6.82 -26.34 5.07
N LEU A 344 6.06 -25.37 5.59
CA LEU A 344 4.74 -25.02 5.07
C LEU A 344 4.80 -24.55 3.61
N VAL A 345 5.80 -23.75 3.23
CA VAL A 345 5.99 -23.31 1.82
C VAL A 345 6.18 -24.50 0.89
N VAL A 346 7.03 -25.45 1.26
CA VAL A 346 7.30 -26.65 0.45
C VAL A 346 6.00 -27.41 0.20
N MET A 347 5.22 -27.64 1.24
CA MET A 347 3.96 -28.38 1.13
C MET A 347 2.89 -27.63 0.34
N LEU A 348 2.78 -26.30 0.51
CA LEU A 348 1.85 -25.48 -0.28
C LEU A 348 2.23 -25.49 -1.77
N LYS A 349 3.52 -25.40 -2.11
CA LYS A 349 3.98 -25.46 -3.51
C LYS A 349 3.70 -26.83 -4.13
N ALA A 350 3.94 -27.92 -3.39
CA ALA A 350 3.62 -29.27 -3.84
C ALA A 350 2.11 -29.43 -4.07
N LEU A 351 1.26 -28.92 -3.16
CA LEU A 351 -0.19 -28.93 -3.34
C LEU A 351 -0.61 -28.11 -4.57
N ALA A 352 -0.03 -26.94 -4.78
CA ALA A 352 -0.34 -26.09 -5.93
C ALA A 352 -0.01 -26.78 -7.28
N ALA A 353 1.08 -27.55 -7.34
CA ALA A 353 1.47 -28.26 -8.55
C ALA A 353 0.40 -29.26 -9.02
N ASP A 354 -0.22 -29.97 -8.07
CA ASP A 354 -1.14 -31.09 -8.31
C ASP A 354 -2.59 -30.69 -8.55
N LEU A 355 -2.94 -29.43 -8.28
CA LEU A 355 -4.28 -28.93 -8.55
C LEU A 355 -4.55 -28.88 -10.06
N LYS A 356 -5.82 -28.86 -10.44
CA LYS A 356 -6.22 -28.81 -11.87
C LYS A 356 -6.62 -27.41 -12.31
N THR A 357 -7.21 -26.64 -11.41
CA THR A 357 -7.82 -25.33 -11.66
C THR A 357 -6.77 -24.22 -11.52
N PRO A 358 -6.58 -23.35 -12.54
CA PRO A 358 -5.64 -22.23 -12.44
C PRO A 358 -5.87 -21.31 -11.23
N ASP A 359 -7.14 -21.12 -10.85
CA ASP A 359 -7.50 -20.29 -9.70
C ASP A 359 -6.99 -20.86 -8.38
N ASP A 360 -7.19 -22.17 -8.13
CA ASP A 360 -6.73 -22.78 -6.89
C ASP A 360 -5.18 -22.84 -6.88
N LYS A 361 -4.54 -23.08 -8.05
CA LYS A 361 -3.06 -23.02 -8.17
C LYS A 361 -2.49 -21.67 -7.77
N ILE A 362 -3.03 -20.60 -8.34
CA ILE A 362 -2.48 -19.25 -8.14
C ILE A 362 -2.73 -18.78 -6.71
N GLU A 363 -3.88 -19.12 -6.13
CA GLU A 363 -4.22 -18.77 -4.75
C GLU A 363 -3.26 -19.47 -3.75
N ILE A 364 -3.04 -20.78 -3.89
CA ILE A 364 -2.11 -21.51 -3.01
C ILE A 364 -0.67 -21.03 -3.22
N SER A 365 -0.25 -20.85 -4.48
CA SER A 365 1.08 -20.32 -4.78
C SER A 365 1.28 -18.93 -4.16
N GLY A 366 0.24 -18.09 -4.18
CA GLY A 366 0.29 -16.78 -3.57
C GLY A 366 0.43 -16.82 -2.04
N PHE A 367 -0.26 -17.75 -1.37
CA PHE A 367 -0.02 -18.00 0.06
C PHE A 367 1.39 -18.53 0.32
N ALA A 368 1.89 -19.47 -0.49
CA ALA A 368 3.25 -19.97 -0.37
C ALA A 368 4.30 -18.84 -0.50
N ASN A 369 4.13 -17.93 -1.46
CA ASN A 369 5.03 -16.78 -1.63
C ASN A 369 4.99 -15.83 -0.42
N ARG A 370 3.80 -15.55 0.13
CA ARG A 370 3.64 -14.72 1.35
C ARG A 370 4.32 -15.35 2.56
N VAL A 371 4.11 -16.65 2.78
CA VAL A 371 4.73 -17.41 3.88
C VAL A 371 6.26 -17.45 3.70
N GLN A 372 6.74 -17.65 2.47
CA GLN A 372 8.17 -17.61 2.16
C GLN A 372 8.79 -16.25 2.48
N ALA A 373 8.11 -15.15 2.11
CA ALA A 373 8.57 -13.80 2.42
C ALA A 373 8.67 -13.60 3.95
N MET A 374 7.67 -14.05 4.71
CA MET A 374 7.70 -13.99 6.18
C MET A 374 8.88 -14.77 6.78
N ALA A 375 9.15 -15.98 6.28
CA ALA A 375 10.28 -16.79 6.75
C ALA A 375 11.62 -16.11 6.45
N SER A 376 11.77 -15.54 5.24
CA SER A 376 12.98 -14.81 4.85
C SER A 376 13.16 -13.53 5.67
N THR A 377 12.07 -12.80 5.94
CA THR A 377 12.09 -11.59 6.77
C THR A 377 12.45 -11.91 8.21
N ALA A 378 11.84 -12.93 8.83
CA ALA A 378 12.18 -13.34 10.20
C ALA A 378 13.68 -13.66 10.33
N GLU A 379 14.20 -14.46 9.40
CA GLU A 379 15.63 -14.78 9.32
C GLU A 379 16.51 -13.54 9.14
N ALA A 380 16.13 -12.63 8.23
CA ALA A 380 16.91 -11.42 7.96
C ALA A 380 16.91 -10.44 9.15
N LEU A 381 15.81 -10.35 9.89
CA LEU A 381 15.71 -9.53 11.10
C LEU A 381 16.57 -10.08 12.24
N VAL A 382 16.48 -11.39 12.52
CA VAL A 382 17.28 -12.03 13.59
C VAL A 382 18.77 -11.96 13.28
N LYS A 383 19.16 -12.25 12.02
CA LYS A 383 20.57 -12.28 11.60
C LYS A 383 21.13 -10.93 11.15
N GLN A 384 20.32 -9.88 11.16
CA GLN A 384 20.65 -8.55 10.64
C GLN A 384 21.30 -8.57 9.24
N LYS A 385 20.64 -9.23 8.27
CA LYS A 385 21.21 -9.46 6.92
C LYS A 385 21.16 -8.27 5.97
N LEU A 386 20.42 -7.20 6.29
CA LEU A 386 20.41 -5.96 5.50
C LEU A 386 21.57 -5.06 5.94
N PRO A 387 22.56 -4.80 5.07
CA PRO A 387 23.64 -3.86 5.35
C PRO A 387 23.08 -2.43 5.45
N ASP A 388 23.80 -1.57 6.16
CA ASP A 388 23.50 -0.13 6.33
C ASP A 388 22.07 0.15 6.82
N SER A 389 21.51 -0.78 7.59
CA SER A 389 20.16 -0.70 8.12
C SER A 389 20.14 -0.60 9.64
N VAL A 390 19.15 0.11 10.16
CA VAL A 390 18.84 0.19 11.58
C VAL A 390 17.73 -0.83 11.87
N TYR A 391 17.97 -1.67 12.87
CA TYR A 391 17.01 -2.67 13.34
C TYR A 391 16.34 -2.15 14.61
N TRP A 392 15.03 -2.28 14.70
CA TRP A 392 14.29 -1.89 15.89
C TRP A 392 13.02 -2.73 16.09
N LEU A 393 12.55 -2.71 17.32
CA LEU A 393 11.35 -3.39 17.78
C LEU A 393 10.37 -2.37 18.36
N GLU A 394 9.10 -2.51 18.00
CA GLU A 394 8.00 -1.73 18.57
C GLU A 394 6.90 -2.65 19.10
N ALA A 395 6.45 -2.36 20.33
CA ALA A 395 5.29 -2.99 20.92
C ALA A 395 4.27 -1.91 21.31
N SER A 396 3.02 -2.05 20.85
CA SER A 396 1.95 -1.15 21.25
C SER A 396 0.90 -1.92 22.07
N VAL A 397 0.65 -1.48 23.30
CA VAL A 397 -0.35 -2.08 24.18
C VAL A 397 -1.72 -1.48 23.84
N SER A 398 -2.66 -2.31 23.39
CA SER A 398 -4.07 -1.91 23.29
C SER A 398 -4.66 -1.81 24.70
N GLN A 399 -4.97 -0.59 25.17
CA GLN A 399 -5.78 -0.41 26.38
C GLN A 399 -7.24 -0.85 26.13
N GLY A 400 -7.52 -2.14 26.30
CA GLY A 400 -8.87 -2.68 26.45
C GLY A 400 -9.32 -2.56 27.91
N LYS A 401 -10.52 -2.02 28.15
CA LYS A 401 -11.14 -1.76 29.46
C LYS A 401 -10.93 -2.90 30.48
N HIS A 402 -10.52 -2.51 31.68
CA HIS A 402 -10.38 -3.31 32.89
C HIS A 402 -11.43 -4.44 33.06
N ARG A 403 -10.95 -5.68 33.18
CA ARG A 403 -11.48 -6.66 34.12
C ARG A 403 -10.33 -7.15 35.00
N ARG A 404 -10.44 -6.90 36.30
CA ARG A 404 -9.47 -7.34 37.32
C ARG A 404 -9.40 -8.88 37.31
N GLY A 405 -8.19 -9.42 37.21
CA GLY A 405 -7.92 -10.86 37.37
C GLY A 405 -7.80 -11.65 36.07
N ALA A 406 -6.88 -11.29 35.19
CA ALA A 406 -6.26 -12.18 34.20
C ALA A 406 -4.99 -11.51 33.67
N SER A 407 -3.92 -12.28 33.49
CA SER A 407 -2.66 -11.88 32.85
C SER A 407 -2.91 -10.99 31.64
N ALA A 408 -2.21 -9.86 31.56
CA ALA A 408 -2.22 -8.98 30.40
C ALA A 408 -1.70 -9.75 29.17
N MET A 409 -2.60 -10.35 28.38
CA MET A 409 -2.26 -10.81 27.04
C MET A 409 -2.00 -9.56 26.19
N CYS A 410 -0.75 -9.43 25.72
CA CYS A 410 -0.37 -8.42 24.74
C CYS A 410 -1.14 -8.70 23.45
N THR A 411 -2.23 -7.97 23.22
CA THR A 411 -3.06 -8.11 22.04
C THR A 411 -2.44 -7.37 20.85
N ASP A 412 -2.10 -8.17 19.83
CA ASP A 412 -2.05 -7.85 18.40
C ASP A 412 -0.93 -6.99 17.79
N ARG A 413 -0.01 -6.38 18.54
CA ARG A 413 0.94 -5.42 17.90
C ARG A 413 2.37 -5.44 18.47
N CYS A 414 3.10 -6.50 18.18
CA CYS A 414 4.57 -6.54 18.23
C CYS A 414 5.10 -6.51 16.78
N TRP A 415 6.04 -5.61 16.50
CA TRP A 415 6.64 -5.35 15.17
C TRP A 415 8.16 -5.37 15.30
N ALA A 416 8.83 -6.12 14.42
CA ALA A 416 10.26 -6.03 14.21
C ALA A 416 10.53 -5.49 12.81
N THR A 417 11.34 -4.45 12.69
CA THR A 417 11.59 -3.77 11.42
C THR A 417 13.07 -3.47 11.25
N ALA A 418 13.52 -3.50 10.00
CA ALA A 418 14.83 -3.01 9.56
C ALA A 418 14.61 -1.95 8.48
N GLN A 419 15.19 -0.77 8.63
CA GLN A 419 15.12 0.34 7.66
C GLN A 419 16.52 0.70 7.23
N LYS A 420 16.73 0.96 5.94
CA LYS A 420 17.99 1.56 5.48
C LYS A 420 18.18 2.92 6.12
N SER A 421 19.36 3.17 6.66
CA SER A 421 19.73 4.50 7.14
C SER A 421 19.75 5.46 5.95
N ALA A 422 19.01 6.57 6.02
CA ALA A 422 19.05 7.63 5.02
C ALA A 422 20.35 8.46 5.08
N VAL A 423 21.35 8.04 5.86
CA VAL A 423 22.55 8.84 6.14
C VAL A 423 23.79 8.18 5.55
N SER A 424 24.09 8.49 4.29
CA SER A 424 25.45 8.43 3.76
C SER A 424 26.19 9.69 4.18
N GLY A 425 26.67 9.72 5.43
CA GLY A 425 27.37 10.89 5.94
C GLY A 425 27.79 10.69 7.38
N ASN A 426 29.08 10.78 7.62
CA ASN A 426 29.74 10.49 8.88
C ASN A 426 29.38 11.52 9.98
N GLN A 427 28.14 11.56 10.46
CA GLN A 427 27.72 12.31 11.66
C GLN A 427 26.60 11.59 12.42
N THR A 428 26.93 11.19 13.64
CA THR A 428 26.05 10.52 14.59
C THR A 428 25.06 11.54 15.17
N HIS A 429 23.86 11.62 14.62
CA HIS A 429 22.73 12.25 15.32
C HIS A 429 21.77 11.18 15.81
N THR A 430 21.87 10.90 17.10
CA THR A 430 20.88 10.16 17.87
C THR A 430 19.61 11.00 17.92
N ILE A 431 18.60 10.64 17.13
CA ILE A 431 17.25 11.20 17.31
C ILE A 431 16.47 10.17 18.13
N VAL A 432 16.32 10.50 19.41
CA VAL A 432 15.35 9.91 20.34
C VAL A 432 13.98 10.44 19.92
N ARG A 433 13.01 9.56 19.67
CA ARG A 433 11.59 9.94 19.62
C ARG A 433 11.10 10.32 21.01
#